data_AF-A0AAW7SUA0-F1
#
_entry.id   AF-A0AAW7SUA0-F1
#
_cell.length_a   1.000
_cell.length_b   1.000
_cell.length_c   1.000
_cell.angle_alpha   90.00
_cell.angle_beta   90.00
_cell.angle_gamma   90.00
#
_symmetry.space_group_name_H-M   'P 1'
#
loop_
_entity.id
_entity.type
_entity.pdbx_description
1 polymer ?
#
loop_
_entity_poly.entity_id
_entity_poly.type
_entity_poly.pdbx_seq_one_letter_code
_entity_poly.pdbx_strand_id
1 'polypeptide(L)'
;MNNHSLSDTPAPTRNDAPLRQTRVALSVALAALLSACAMAPGQHMIAPAALPVTTADNGDVTSDMKVAVKQIDLTLIGQIHAAQKGHTAAPIPGNLLGKPSGYKLGPGDVLQITVWDHPEFAAAVGQPTPNTRPSDAAPGFVVDSDGNVQFPFVPQPIHAAGKTAAQVQRELDAELRKVFIKPQVTVRVASFRAEQIYVDGEVRAPGSQAINDIPMTLVEAVNRAGGFAPSADQSRVTITRNGTIYPVNVAQMTKTGRSPAAIMLQPGDLLHVAARDDNPVYVMGEVNKPLAVPPQRDGTLTLSAALSEAGQLNQQTSNAGQVFVLRKDADSPPVIYHLDLESPVSMLLANQFPLASKDIVYVDNTGLVRASRVLNLLLPAISAGLTGALITK
;
A
#
# COMPACT_ATOMS: atom_id res chain seq x y z
N MET A 1 -81.35 58.02 55.12
CA MET A 1 -80.62 57.66 53.88
C MET A 1 -79.16 57.40 54.22
N ASN A 2 -78.79 56.13 54.08
CA ASN A 2 -77.49 55.51 53.80
C ASN A 2 -76.24 55.83 54.65
N ASN A 3 -75.95 54.86 55.53
CA ASN A 3 -74.64 54.27 55.81
C ASN A 3 -73.75 54.12 54.57
N HIS A 4 -72.43 54.28 54.75
CA HIS A 4 -71.48 53.19 54.49
C HIS A 4 -70.13 53.46 55.17
N SER A 5 -69.83 52.60 56.16
CA SER A 5 -68.50 52.36 56.72
C SER A 5 -67.70 51.52 55.73
N LEU A 6 -66.46 51.93 55.43
CA LEU A 6 -65.50 51.14 54.67
C LEU A 6 -64.24 50.93 55.51
N SER A 7 -63.99 49.65 55.75
CA SER A 7 -62.92 49.04 56.53
C SER A 7 -61.57 49.12 55.81
N ASP A 8 -60.54 49.54 56.53
CA ASP A 8 -59.14 49.35 56.16
C ASP A 8 -58.76 47.87 56.29
N THR A 9 -58.36 47.26 55.18
CA THR A 9 -57.68 45.96 55.12
C THR A 9 -56.22 46.17 54.71
N PRO A 10 -55.22 45.63 55.44
CA PRO A 10 -53.84 45.74 55.02
C PRO A 10 -53.56 44.79 53.84
N ALA A 11 -52.83 45.30 52.85
CA ALA A 11 -52.43 44.57 51.65
C ALA A 11 -51.59 43.31 51.97
N PRO A 12 -51.80 42.18 51.26
CA PRO A 12 -50.93 41.03 51.40
C PRO A 12 -49.57 41.34 50.76
N THR A 13 -48.51 41.40 51.57
CA THR A 13 -47.13 41.36 51.08
C THR A 13 -46.90 40.00 50.43
N ARG A 14 -46.99 39.94 49.11
CA ARG A 14 -46.66 38.75 48.31
C ARG A 14 -45.17 38.47 48.48
N ASN A 15 -44.86 37.43 49.25
CA ASN A 15 -43.49 37.02 49.51
C ASN A 15 -42.94 36.35 48.23
N ASP A 16 -42.38 37.14 47.31
CA ASP A 16 -41.81 36.67 46.02
C ASP A 16 -40.41 36.03 46.17
N ALA A 17 -39.91 35.93 47.41
CA ALA A 17 -38.59 35.36 47.75
C ALA A 17 -38.34 33.91 47.24
N PRO A 18 -39.27 32.93 47.37
CA PRO A 18 -39.00 31.55 46.93
C PRO A 18 -38.99 31.42 45.39
N LEU A 19 -39.75 32.26 44.68
CA LEU A 19 -39.79 32.30 43.21
C LEU A 19 -38.53 32.91 42.61
N ARG A 20 -37.91 33.88 43.31
CA ARG A 20 -36.65 34.49 42.87
C ARG A 20 -35.46 33.56 43.09
N GLN A 21 -35.42 32.83 44.21
CA GLN A 21 -34.36 31.85 44.49
C GLN A 21 -34.41 30.64 43.56
N THR A 22 -35.60 30.12 43.25
CA THR A 22 -35.77 29.03 42.27
C THR A 22 -35.39 29.45 40.85
N ARG A 23 -35.71 30.68 40.43
CA ARG A 23 -35.27 31.23 39.14
C ARG A 23 -33.75 31.39 39.04
N VAL A 24 -33.10 31.85 40.11
CA VAL A 24 -31.62 31.99 40.16
C VAL A 24 -30.94 30.62 40.15
N ALA A 25 -31.44 29.65 40.92
CA ALA A 25 -30.91 28.29 40.90
C ALA A 25 -31.07 27.61 39.52
N LEU A 26 -32.22 27.80 38.86
CA LEU A 26 -32.48 27.26 37.52
C LEU A 26 -31.56 27.90 36.45
N SER A 27 -31.30 29.21 36.56
CA SER A 27 -30.43 29.91 35.61
C SER A 27 -28.95 29.58 35.81
N VAL A 28 -28.50 29.37 37.06
CA VAL A 28 -27.14 28.87 37.36
C VAL A 28 -26.96 27.43 36.88
N ALA A 29 -27.95 26.56 37.08
CA ALA A 29 -27.93 25.19 36.57
C ALA A 29 -27.91 25.16 35.02
N LEU A 30 -28.71 26.01 34.38
CA LEU A 30 -28.73 26.13 32.92
C LEU A 30 -27.40 26.66 32.37
N ALA A 31 -26.79 27.65 33.03
CA ALA A 31 -25.47 28.17 32.66
C ALA A 31 -24.37 27.12 32.84
N ALA A 32 -24.39 26.34 33.93
CA ALA A 32 -23.44 25.25 34.17
C ALA A 32 -23.59 24.12 33.13
N LEU A 33 -24.83 23.78 32.75
CA LEU A 33 -25.10 22.81 31.67
C LEU A 33 -24.61 23.30 30.30
N LEU A 34 -24.79 24.60 30.01
CA LEU A 34 -24.30 25.21 28.76
C LEU A 34 -22.77 25.25 28.69
N SER A 35 -22.08 25.52 29.81
CA SER A 35 -20.61 25.48 29.88
C SER A 35 -20.06 24.04 29.80
N ALA A 36 -20.79 23.05 30.33
CA ALA A 36 -20.38 21.64 30.26
C ALA A 36 -20.42 21.08 28.82
N CYS A 37 -21.26 21.61 27.93
CA CYS A 37 -21.29 21.25 26.51
C CYS A 37 -20.00 21.60 25.75
N ALA A 38 -19.20 22.54 26.27
CA ALA A 38 -17.89 22.87 25.71
C ALA A 38 -16.81 21.81 26.05
N MET A 39 -17.02 21.01 27.10
CA MET A 39 -16.10 19.94 27.55
C MET A 39 -16.67 18.55 27.25
N ALA A 40 -17.32 18.41 26.09
CA ALA A 40 -17.88 17.14 25.70
C ALA A 40 -16.78 16.12 25.34
N PRO A 41 -16.87 14.87 25.83
CA PRO A 41 -15.88 13.83 25.56
C PRO A 41 -15.92 13.39 24.09
N GLY A 42 -14.75 13.32 23.46
CA GLY A 42 -14.57 12.85 22.10
C GLY A 42 -13.45 13.59 21.36
N GLN A 43 -12.88 12.94 20.35
CA GLN A 43 -11.95 13.60 19.43
C GLN A 43 -12.69 14.63 18.58
N HIS A 44 -12.04 15.76 18.31
CA HIS A 44 -12.44 16.80 17.37
C HIS A 44 -11.19 17.59 16.96
N MET A 45 -11.24 18.30 15.84
CA MET A 45 -10.12 19.14 15.42
C MET A 45 -10.13 20.46 16.19
N ILE A 46 -9.04 20.73 16.91
CA ILE A 46 -8.84 21.99 17.65
C ILE A 46 -8.07 22.96 16.74
N ALA A 47 -8.60 24.17 16.56
CA ALA A 47 -7.93 25.24 15.83
C ALA A 47 -7.25 26.23 16.82
N PRO A 48 -5.96 26.59 16.62
CA PRO A 48 -5.06 26.13 15.55
C PRO A 48 -4.56 24.70 15.79
N ALA A 49 -4.40 23.93 14.72
CA ALA A 49 -3.88 22.57 14.82
C ALA A 49 -2.41 22.59 15.26
N ALA A 50 -2.12 21.89 16.35
CA ALA A 50 -0.79 21.80 16.93
C ALA A 50 -0.46 20.35 17.30
N LEU A 51 0.80 19.96 17.13
CA LEU A 51 1.33 18.71 17.65
C LEU A 51 2.29 19.02 18.80
N PRO A 52 2.16 18.33 19.95
CA PRO A 52 3.12 18.48 21.04
C PRO A 52 4.46 17.91 20.61
N VAL A 53 5.53 18.70 20.72
CA VAL A 53 6.91 18.23 20.52
C VAL A 53 7.61 18.17 21.88
N THR A 54 7.88 16.96 22.35
CA THR A 54 8.69 16.73 23.55
C THR A 54 10.16 16.69 23.15
N THR A 55 10.94 17.73 23.48
CA THR A 55 12.40 17.74 23.23
C THR A 55 13.24 17.31 24.43
N ALA A 56 12.59 16.96 25.55
CA ALA A 56 13.26 16.53 26.78
C ALA A 56 12.84 15.09 27.17
N ASP A 57 13.81 14.29 27.62
CA ASP A 57 13.65 12.90 28.11
C ASP A 57 12.69 12.76 29.31
N ASN A 58 12.22 13.88 29.87
CA ASN A 58 11.31 13.91 31.00
C ASN A 58 9.82 13.95 30.60
N GLY A 59 9.51 13.90 29.29
CA GLY A 59 8.13 13.92 28.78
C GLY A 59 7.43 15.27 28.80
N ASP A 60 8.17 16.35 29.11
CA ASP A 60 7.62 17.70 29.15
C ASP A 60 7.47 18.26 27.72
N VAL A 61 6.28 18.79 27.40
CA VAL A 61 5.97 19.33 26.06
C VAL A 61 6.59 20.72 25.96
N THR A 62 7.67 20.83 25.18
CA THR A 62 8.48 22.05 25.11
C THR A 62 8.03 23.05 24.04
N SER A 63 7.28 22.62 23.03
CA SER A 63 6.66 23.51 22.04
C SER A 63 5.56 22.83 21.23
N ASP A 64 4.55 23.63 20.87
CA ASP A 64 3.49 23.24 19.94
C ASP A 64 3.94 23.49 18.49
N MET A 65 4.14 22.44 17.71
CA MET A 65 4.39 22.58 16.28
C MET A 65 3.07 22.92 15.57
N LYS A 66 2.94 24.16 15.09
CA LYS A 66 1.79 24.59 14.29
C LYS A 66 1.76 23.81 12.98
N VAL A 67 0.67 23.10 12.73
CA VAL A 67 0.46 22.30 11.53
C VAL A 67 -0.26 23.15 10.49
N ALA A 68 0.28 23.24 9.27
CA ALA A 68 -0.33 24.03 8.21
C ALA A 68 -1.64 23.38 7.73
N VAL A 69 -2.73 24.14 7.78
CA VAL A 69 -4.04 23.72 7.24
C VAL A 69 -4.21 24.30 5.84
N LYS A 70 -4.29 23.44 4.82
CA LYS A 70 -4.51 23.80 3.42
C LYS A 70 -5.94 23.45 3.01
N GLN A 71 -6.63 24.36 2.34
CA GLN A 71 -7.95 24.06 1.79
C GLN A 71 -7.81 23.20 0.53
N ILE A 72 -8.66 22.17 0.41
CA ILE A 72 -8.80 21.39 -0.81
C ILE A 72 -9.68 22.18 -1.76
N ASP A 73 -9.04 22.88 -2.69
CA ASP A 73 -9.68 23.61 -3.78
C ASP A 73 -9.09 23.21 -5.15
N LEU A 74 -9.63 23.77 -6.23
CA LEU A 74 -9.17 23.50 -7.59
C LEU A 74 -7.70 23.91 -7.81
N THR A 75 -7.23 24.92 -7.11
CA THR A 75 -5.85 25.40 -7.25
C THR A 75 -4.87 24.40 -6.65
N LEU A 76 -5.18 23.87 -5.47
CA LEU A 76 -4.40 22.84 -4.81
C LEU A 76 -4.40 21.54 -5.62
N ILE A 77 -5.57 21.12 -6.14
CA ILE A 77 -5.66 19.93 -7.00
C ILE A 77 -4.78 20.10 -8.24
N GLY A 78 -4.84 21.26 -8.89
CA GLY A 78 -3.97 21.59 -10.01
C GLY A 78 -2.48 21.52 -9.64
N GLN A 79 -2.08 22.04 -8.48
CA GLN A 79 -0.71 21.96 -7.98
C GLN A 79 -0.26 20.52 -7.72
N ILE A 80 -1.11 19.70 -7.09
CA ILE A 80 -0.81 18.29 -6.80
C ILE A 80 -0.65 17.51 -8.09
N HIS A 81 -1.57 17.66 -9.05
CA HIS A 81 -1.48 16.96 -10.33
C HIS A 81 -0.29 17.43 -11.17
N ALA A 82 0.02 18.72 -11.15
CA ALA A 82 1.22 19.26 -11.81
C ALA A 82 2.50 18.70 -11.17
N ALA A 83 2.56 18.64 -9.84
CA ALA A 83 3.66 18.02 -9.12
C ALA A 83 3.79 16.53 -9.49
N GLN A 84 2.69 15.77 -9.52
CA GLN A 84 2.71 14.36 -9.91
C GLN A 84 3.13 14.14 -11.37
N LYS A 85 2.78 15.06 -12.29
CA LYS A 85 3.26 15.03 -13.69
C LYS A 85 4.74 15.41 -13.81
N GLY A 86 5.20 16.36 -12.99
CA GLY A 86 6.60 16.78 -12.92
C GLY A 86 7.52 15.69 -12.35
N HIS A 87 7.02 14.93 -11.37
CA HIS A 87 7.58 13.64 -10.95
C HIS A 87 7.22 12.57 -11.98
N THR A 88 7.63 12.78 -13.24
CA THR A 88 7.77 11.67 -14.18
C THR A 88 8.47 10.54 -13.46
N ALA A 89 7.84 9.35 -13.43
CA ALA A 89 8.34 8.13 -12.80
C ALA A 89 9.86 8.15 -12.82
N ALA A 90 10.50 8.12 -11.64
CA ALA A 90 11.97 8.18 -11.52
C ALA A 90 12.57 7.40 -12.68
N PRO A 91 13.36 8.05 -13.57
CA PRO A 91 13.72 7.45 -14.84
C PRO A 91 14.26 6.06 -14.57
N ILE A 92 13.62 5.06 -15.20
CA ILE A 92 13.98 3.65 -14.99
C ILE A 92 15.48 3.59 -15.24
N PRO A 93 16.27 3.23 -14.21
CA PRO A 93 17.72 3.28 -14.33
C PRO A 93 18.18 2.50 -15.56
N GLY A 94 19.05 3.10 -16.37
CA GLY A 94 19.44 2.52 -17.66
C GLY A 94 20.04 1.12 -17.55
N ASN A 95 20.55 0.74 -16.37
CA ASN A 95 21.03 -0.61 -16.07
C ASN A 95 19.92 -1.67 -15.95
N LEU A 96 18.67 -1.27 -15.72
CA LEU A 96 17.51 -2.17 -15.77
C LEU A 96 16.98 -2.35 -17.19
N LEU A 97 17.25 -1.39 -18.08
CA LEU A 97 16.84 -1.44 -19.47
C LEU A 97 17.88 -2.26 -20.25
N GLY A 98 17.42 -3.30 -20.95
CA GLY A 98 18.32 -4.18 -21.68
C GLY A 98 17.73 -4.62 -23.01
N LYS A 99 18.62 -4.96 -23.95
CA LYS A 99 18.23 -5.74 -25.12
C LYS A 99 18.32 -7.22 -24.77
N PRO A 100 17.40 -8.07 -25.27
CA PRO A 100 17.56 -9.51 -25.22
C PRO A 100 18.94 -9.97 -25.68
N SER A 101 19.74 -10.54 -24.77
CA SER A 101 20.94 -11.29 -25.11
C SER A 101 20.63 -12.78 -25.08
N GLY A 102 21.20 -13.54 -26.02
CA GLY A 102 21.06 -15.00 -26.00
C GLY A 102 21.68 -15.60 -24.74
N TYR A 103 21.05 -16.64 -24.19
CA TYR A 103 21.50 -17.34 -23.00
C TYR A 103 22.95 -17.82 -23.13
N LYS A 104 23.70 -17.65 -22.04
CA LYS A 104 25.07 -18.13 -21.91
C LYS A 104 25.09 -19.27 -20.91
N LEU A 105 25.75 -20.36 -21.31
CA LEU A 105 25.89 -21.52 -20.44
C LEU A 105 26.72 -21.16 -19.21
N GLY A 106 26.41 -21.78 -18.08
CA GLY A 106 27.21 -21.68 -16.88
C GLY A 106 27.29 -23.00 -16.11
N PRO A 107 28.09 -23.04 -15.03
CA PRO A 107 28.20 -24.22 -14.17
C PRO A 107 26.84 -24.74 -13.69
N GLY A 108 26.65 -26.05 -13.74
CA GLY A 108 25.42 -26.73 -13.33
C GLY A 108 24.35 -26.86 -14.41
N ASP A 109 24.46 -26.15 -15.53
CA ASP A 109 23.59 -26.38 -16.70
C ASP A 109 23.74 -27.80 -17.22
N VAL A 110 22.67 -28.33 -17.82
CA VAL A 110 22.69 -29.65 -18.44
C VAL A 110 22.43 -29.52 -19.92
N LEU A 111 23.36 -30.05 -20.72
CA LEU A 111 23.28 -30.08 -22.17
C LEU A 111 22.72 -31.42 -22.66
N GLN A 112 21.73 -31.36 -23.53
CA GLN A 112 21.35 -32.48 -24.38
C GLN A 112 22.17 -32.41 -25.65
N ILE A 113 23.06 -33.38 -25.82
CA ILE A 113 23.93 -33.49 -26.98
C ILE A 113 23.49 -34.71 -27.78
N THR A 114 23.06 -34.49 -29.01
CA THR A 114 22.67 -35.55 -29.93
C THR A 114 23.68 -35.59 -31.07
N VAL A 115 24.31 -36.74 -31.25
CA VAL A 115 25.12 -37.05 -32.43
C VAL A 115 24.30 -37.99 -33.31
N TRP A 116 23.92 -37.54 -34.49
CA TRP A 116 23.10 -38.34 -35.40
C TRP A 116 23.88 -39.54 -35.96
N ASP A 117 23.16 -40.60 -36.30
CA ASP A 117 23.71 -41.91 -36.71
C ASP A 117 24.60 -42.60 -35.66
N HIS A 118 24.61 -42.09 -34.43
CA HIS A 118 25.38 -42.62 -33.30
C HIS A 118 24.54 -42.72 -32.00
N PRO A 119 23.59 -43.69 -31.93
CA PRO A 119 22.71 -43.86 -30.76
C PRO A 119 23.44 -44.27 -29.47
N GLU A 120 24.68 -44.76 -29.56
CA GLU A 120 25.53 -45.12 -28.43
C GLU A 120 25.78 -43.94 -27.47
N PHE A 121 25.81 -42.70 -27.98
CA PHE A 121 25.97 -41.51 -27.16
C PHE A 121 24.73 -41.19 -26.35
N ALA A 122 23.55 -41.43 -26.92
CA ALA A 122 22.29 -41.27 -26.21
C ALA A 122 22.16 -42.34 -25.11
N ALA A 123 22.63 -43.56 -25.36
CA ALA A 123 22.65 -44.64 -24.37
C ALA A 123 23.66 -44.37 -23.23
N ALA A 124 24.78 -43.69 -23.50
CA ALA A 124 25.80 -43.34 -22.51
C ALA A 124 25.33 -42.36 -21.43
N VAL A 125 24.29 -41.56 -21.72
CA VAL A 125 23.65 -40.65 -20.76
C VAL A 125 22.77 -41.41 -19.74
N GLY A 126 22.54 -42.72 -19.95
CA GLY A 126 21.68 -43.57 -19.14
C GLY A 126 20.21 -43.52 -19.58
N GLN A 127 19.42 -44.53 -19.18
CA GLN A 127 17.97 -44.47 -19.40
C GLN A 127 17.38 -43.31 -18.59
N PRO A 128 16.49 -42.49 -19.17
CA PRO A 128 15.83 -41.42 -18.43
C PRO A 128 15.05 -42.02 -17.27
N THR A 129 15.52 -41.82 -16.04
CA THR A 129 14.67 -42.01 -14.87
C THR A 129 13.54 -41.01 -14.99
N PRO A 130 12.25 -41.42 -14.90
CA PRO A 130 11.15 -40.47 -14.98
C PRO A 130 11.34 -39.41 -13.89
N ASN A 131 11.59 -38.16 -14.29
CA ASN A 131 11.75 -37.03 -13.38
C ASN A 131 10.50 -36.94 -12.49
N THR A 132 10.67 -37.17 -11.20
CA THR A 132 9.56 -37.13 -10.24
C THR A 132 9.31 -35.73 -9.71
N ARG A 133 10.30 -34.83 -9.81
CA ARG A 133 10.22 -33.44 -9.34
C ARG A 133 10.74 -32.45 -10.39
N PRO A 134 10.16 -31.25 -10.50
CA PRO A 134 10.66 -30.18 -11.39
C PRO A 134 12.10 -29.73 -11.11
N SER A 135 12.61 -30.00 -9.90
CA SER A 135 13.97 -29.66 -9.47
C SER A 135 15.04 -30.66 -9.94
N ASP A 136 14.63 -31.85 -10.39
CA ASP A 136 15.55 -32.90 -10.79
C ASP A 136 16.19 -32.53 -12.14
N ALA A 137 17.51 -32.72 -12.25
CA ALA A 137 18.21 -32.47 -13.49
C ALA A 137 17.68 -33.37 -14.60
N ALA A 138 17.39 -32.81 -15.77
CA ALA A 138 17.11 -33.64 -16.94
C ALA A 138 18.35 -34.51 -17.26
N PRO A 139 18.18 -35.70 -17.84
CA PRO A 139 19.30 -36.49 -18.34
C PRO A 139 20.11 -35.71 -19.38
N GLY A 140 21.43 -35.67 -19.23
CA GLY A 140 22.33 -35.01 -20.18
C GLY A 140 23.75 -34.85 -19.64
N PHE A 141 24.54 -34.04 -20.35
CA PHE A 141 25.92 -33.71 -20.00
C PHE A 141 25.95 -32.45 -19.15
N VAL A 142 26.40 -32.57 -17.91
CA VAL A 142 26.44 -31.47 -16.95
C VAL A 142 27.67 -30.60 -17.21
N VAL A 143 27.50 -29.27 -17.15
CA VAL A 143 28.60 -28.32 -17.07
C VAL A 143 29.15 -28.34 -15.64
N ASP A 144 30.41 -28.73 -15.46
CA ASP A 144 31.05 -28.82 -14.15
C ASP A 144 31.32 -27.44 -13.51
N SER A 145 31.88 -27.45 -12.29
CA SER A 145 32.22 -26.22 -11.54
C SER A 145 33.28 -25.37 -12.21
N ASP A 146 34.15 -25.97 -13.04
CA ASP A 146 35.19 -25.29 -13.81
C ASP A 146 34.64 -24.76 -15.15
N GLY A 147 33.34 -24.97 -15.41
CA GLY A 147 32.65 -24.51 -16.60
C GLY A 147 32.85 -25.41 -17.81
N ASN A 148 33.32 -26.65 -17.62
CA ASN A 148 33.63 -27.57 -18.71
C ASN A 148 32.56 -28.65 -18.86
N VAL A 149 32.50 -29.23 -20.07
CA VAL A 149 31.65 -30.37 -20.40
C VAL A 149 32.54 -31.47 -20.94
N GLN A 150 32.55 -32.62 -20.25
CA GLN A 150 33.19 -33.81 -20.75
C GLN A 150 32.24 -34.54 -21.69
N PHE A 151 32.71 -34.84 -22.90
CA PHE A 151 31.98 -35.64 -23.88
C PHE A 151 32.82 -36.85 -24.32
N PRO A 152 32.23 -38.04 -24.54
CA PRO A 152 33.00 -39.21 -24.93
C PRO A 152 33.73 -39.03 -26.27
N PHE A 153 34.91 -39.64 -26.40
CA PHE A 153 35.84 -39.52 -27.54
C PHE A 153 36.41 -38.12 -27.81
N VAL A 154 36.10 -37.13 -26.96
CA VAL A 154 36.80 -35.84 -26.95
C VAL A 154 37.90 -35.90 -25.89
N PRO A 155 39.19 -35.71 -26.28
CA PRO A 155 40.33 -35.94 -25.38
C PRO A 155 40.45 -34.90 -24.27
N GLN A 156 39.97 -33.68 -24.49
CA GLN A 156 39.96 -32.61 -23.49
C GLN A 156 38.53 -32.11 -23.25
N PRO A 157 38.15 -31.78 -22.00
CA PRO A 157 36.86 -31.17 -21.72
C PRO A 157 36.64 -29.89 -22.55
N ILE A 158 35.43 -29.68 -23.06
CA ILE A 158 35.07 -28.46 -23.78
C ILE A 158 34.65 -27.41 -22.76
N HIS A 159 35.33 -26.26 -22.73
CA HIS A 159 34.92 -25.15 -21.88
C HIS A 159 33.60 -24.55 -22.39
N ALA A 160 32.49 -24.78 -21.69
CA ALA A 160 31.15 -24.37 -22.10
C ALA A 160 30.70 -23.05 -21.45
N ALA A 161 31.19 -22.72 -20.25
CA ALA A 161 30.80 -21.52 -19.54
C ALA A 161 31.04 -20.24 -20.38
N GLY A 162 30.07 -19.32 -20.37
CA GLY A 162 30.10 -18.09 -21.17
C GLY A 162 29.84 -18.27 -22.68
N LYS A 163 29.76 -19.51 -23.18
CA LYS A 163 29.43 -19.82 -24.58
C LYS A 163 27.92 -20.01 -24.75
N THR A 164 27.43 -19.85 -25.98
CA THR A 164 26.08 -20.28 -26.36
C THR A 164 26.09 -21.76 -26.74
N ALA A 165 24.94 -22.42 -26.70
CA ALA A 165 24.80 -23.80 -27.18
C ALA A 165 25.33 -23.98 -28.62
N ALA A 166 25.11 -23.00 -29.49
CA ALA A 166 25.61 -23.00 -30.87
C ALA A 166 27.14 -22.86 -30.98
N GLN A 167 27.79 -22.20 -30.02
CA GLN A 167 29.25 -22.15 -29.95
C GLN A 167 29.81 -23.50 -29.52
N VAL A 168 29.24 -24.12 -28.47
CA VAL A 168 29.62 -25.46 -28.02
C VAL A 168 29.39 -26.50 -29.12
N GLN A 169 28.28 -26.42 -29.86
CA GLN A 169 28.00 -27.32 -30.97
C GLN A 169 29.09 -27.30 -32.04
N ARG A 170 29.57 -26.11 -32.43
CA ARG A 170 30.62 -25.97 -33.45
C ARG A 170 31.96 -26.52 -32.99
N GLU A 171 32.29 -26.34 -31.72
CA GLU A 171 33.52 -26.85 -31.12
C GLU A 171 33.48 -28.37 -30.99
N LEU A 172 32.34 -28.92 -30.58
CA LEU A 172 32.14 -30.36 -30.48
C LEU A 172 32.17 -31.04 -31.86
N ASP A 173 31.56 -30.43 -32.88
CA ASP A 173 31.67 -30.89 -34.27
C ASP A 173 33.13 -30.91 -34.76
N ALA A 174 33.92 -29.87 -34.45
CA ALA A 174 35.33 -29.80 -34.82
C ALA A 174 36.19 -30.88 -34.14
N GLU A 175 35.95 -31.16 -32.85
CA GLU A 175 36.65 -32.20 -32.11
C GLU A 175 36.25 -33.61 -32.58
N LEU A 176 34.95 -33.86 -32.77
CA LEU A 176 34.46 -35.17 -33.20
C LEU A 176 34.90 -35.53 -34.63
N ARG A 177 35.10 -34.55 -35.52
CA ARG A 177 35.63 -34.79 -36.88
C ARG A 177 37.03 -35.41 -36.91
N LYS A 178 37.79 -35.34 -35.80
CA LYS A 178 39.10 -35.98 -35.69
C LYS A 178 38.99 -37.50 -35.54
N VAL A 179 37.82 -38.01 -35.13
CA VAL A 179 37.57 -39.43 -34.84
C VAL A 179 36.46 -40.01 -35.71
N PHE A 180 35.47 -39.21 -36.11
CA PHE A 180 34.29 -39.61 -36.88
C PHE A 180 34.23 -38.93 -38.27
N ILE A 181 33.71 -39.65 -39.26
CA ILE A 181 33.54 -39.12 -40.62
C ILE A 181 32.21 -38.35 -40.70
N LYS A 182 32.29 -37.03 -40.92
CA LYS A 182 31.12 -36.14 -41.09
C LYS A 182 30.06 -36.24 -39.97
N PRO A 183 30.45 -36.10 -38.67
CA PRO A 183 29.48 -36.11 -37.59
C PRO A 183 28.46 -34.99 -37.76
N GLN A 184 27.20 -35.26 -37.40
CA GLN A 184 26.14 -34.26 -37.29
C GLN A 184 25.78 -34.11 -35.81
N VAL A 185 26.02 -32.93 -35.25
CA VAL A 185 25.88 -32.67 -33.82
C VAL A 185 24.81 -31.61 -33.59
N THR A 186 23.88 -31.89 -32.67
CA THR A 186 22.91 -30.94 -32.16
C THR A 186 23.12 -30.76 -30.67
N VAL A 187 23.29 -29.51 -30.21
CA VAL A 187 23.39 -29.19 -28.78
C VAL A 187 22.21 -28.32 -28.35
N ARG A 188 21.51 -28.75 -27.30
CA ARG A 188 20.42 -28.01 -26.67
C ARG A 188 20.65 -27.95 -25.16
N VAL A 189 20.07 -26.96 -24.50
CA VAL A 189 20.04 -26.93 -23.03
C VAL A 189 18.83 -27.74 -22.56
N ALA A 190 19.11 -28.81 -21.81
CA ALA A 190 18.09 -29.67 -21.20
C ALA A 190 17.59 -29.10 -19.88
N SER A 191 18.47 -28.45 -19.11
CA SER A 191 18.13 -27.81 -17.84
C SER A 191 18.95 -26.55 -17.64
N PHE A 192 18.27 -25.43 -17.48
CA PHE A 192 18.84 -24.13 -17.15
C PHE A 192 18.94 -24.01 -15.63
N ARG A 193 20.16 -24.05 -15.11
CA ARG A 193 20.42 -24.12 -13.66
C ARG A 193 21.47 -23.11 -13.21
N ALA A 194 22.30 -22.62 -14.12
CA ALA A 194 23.38 -21.70 -13.79
C ALA A 194 22.86 -20.32 -13.38
N GLU A 195 21.79 -19.85 -14.01
CA GLU A 195 21.27 -18.48 -13.82
C GLU A 195 19.81 -18.50 -13.35
N GLN A 196 19.54 -17.81 -12.24
CA GLN A 196 18.20 -17.72 -11.66
C GLN A 196 17.89 -16.32 -11.14
N ILE A 197 16.62 -15.98 -11.11
CA ILE A 197 16.06 -14.85 -10.37
C ILE A 197 15.19 -15.38 -9.22
N TYR A 198 14.85 -14.49 -8.30
CA TYR A 198 13.91 -14.77 -7.22
C TYR A 198 12.71 -13.85 -7.33
N VAL A 199 11.50 -14.41 -7.27
CA VAL A 199 10.25 -13.64 -7.26
C VAL A 199 9.52 -13.91 -5.94
N ASP A 200 9.19 -12.86 -5.21
CA ASP A 200 8.49 -12.94 -3.93
C ASP A 200 7.41 -11.85 -3.76
N GLY A 201 6.67 -11.93 -2.65
CA GLY A 201 5.53 -11.06 -2.38
C GLY A 201 4.25 -11.48 -3.13
N GLU A 202 3.45 -10.49 -3.52
CA GLU A 202 2.08 -10.65 -4.03
C GLU A 202 2.00 -11.10 -5.50
N VAL A 203 2.51 -12.29 -5.76
CA VAL A 203 2.34 -13.05 -7.01
C VAL A 203 1.64 -14.37 -6.72
N ARG A 204 1.07 -15.04 -7.75
CA ARG A 204 0.33 -16.30 -7.52
C ARG A 204 1.23 -17.47 -7.09
N ALA A 205 2.45 -17.51 -7.60
CA ALA A 205 3.43 -18.57 -7.33
C ALA A 205 4.82 -17.95 -7.10
N PRO A 206 5.14 -17.52 -5.86
CA PRO A 206 6.47 -17.04 -5.53
C PRO A 206 7.50 -18.18 -5.57
N GLY A 207 8.76 -17.83 -5.84
CA GLY A 207 9.86 -18.80 -5.88
C GLY A 207 11.00 -18.38 -6.81
N SER A 208 12.03 -19.23 -6.87
CA SER A 208 13.13 -19.09 -7.82
C SER A 208 12.68 -19.44 -9.23
N GLN A 209 13.13 -18.67 -10.22
CA GLN A 209 12.87 -18.94 -11.63
C GLN A 209 14.18 -18.95 -12.42
N ALA A 210 14.39 -20.01 -13.21
CA ALA A 210 15.56 -20.11 -14.07
C ALA A 210 15.49 -19.12 -15.25
N ILE A 211 16.60 -18.46 -15.52
CA ILE A 211 16.82 -17.71 -16.76
C ILE A 211 17.14 -18.72 -17.86
N ASN A 212 16.48 -18.59 -19.01
CA ASN A 212 16.64 -19.49 -20.14
C ASN A 212 16.84 -18.72 -21.44
N ASP A 213 16.64 -19.39 -22.57
CA ASP A 213 16.72 -18.82 -23.91
C ASP A 213 15.61 -17.80 -24.22
N ILE A 214 14.57 -17.72 -23.37
CA ILE A 214 13.57 -16.66 -23.41
C ILE A 214 14.04 -15.49 -22.54
N PRO A 215 14.05 -14.26 -23.07
CA PRO A 215 14.45 -13.06 -22.31
C PRO A 215 13.65 -12.91 -21.01
N MET A 216 14.34 -12.95 -19.87
CA MET A 216 13.73 -12.80 -18.56
C MET A 216 13.43 -11.32 -18.29
N THR A 217 12.27 -10.84 -18.75
CA THR A 217 11.77 -9.49 -18.44
C THR A 217 10.99 -9.49 -17.13
N LEU A 218 10.70 -8.30 -16.57
CA LEU A 218 9.78 -8.18 -15.43
C LEU A 218 8.42 -8.83 -15.73
N VAL A 219 7.88 -8.60 -16.93
CA VAL A 219 6.60 -9.17 -17.36
C VAL A 219 6.67 -10.70 -17.43
N GLU A 220 7.77 -11.23 -17.98
CA GLU A 220 7.98 -12.67 -18.09
C GLU A 220 8.07 -13.32 -16.70
N ALA A 221 8.83 -12.74 -15.78
CA ALA A 221 8.96 -13.24 -14.41
C ALA A 221 7.61 -13.26 -13.67
N VAL A 222 6.82 -12.19 -13.80
CA VAL A 222 5.47 -12.12 -13.23
C VAL A 222 4.55 -13.17 -13.88
N ASN A 223 4.61 -13.35 -15.20
CA ASN A 223 3.77 -14.34 -15.90
C ASN A 223 4.13 -15.78 -15.50
N ARG A 224 5.42 -16.10 -15.40
CA ARG A 224 5.90 -17.40 -14.89
C ARG A 224 5.51 -17.64 -13.43
N ALA A 225 5.39 -16.59 -12.63
CA ALA A 225 4.82 -16.63 -11.28
C ALA A 225 3.28 -16.72 -11.27
N GLY A 226 2.63 -16.96 -12.41
CA GLY A 226 1.18 -17.05 -12.53
C GLY A 226 0.45 -15.70 -12.53
N GLY A 227 1.17 -14.59 -12.63
CA GLY A 227 0.63 -13.22 -12.61
C GLY A 227 0.57 -12.61 -11.21
N PHE A 228 0.27 -11.31 -11.16
CA PHE A 228 0.03 -10.58 -9.91
C PHE A 228 -1.18 -11.12 -9.14
N ALA A 229 -1.06 -11.23 -7.82
CA ALA A 229 -2.18 -11.54 -6.94
C ALA A 229 -3.25 -10.41 -6.95
N PRO A 230 -4.48 -10.67 -6.48
CA PRO A 230 -5.51 -9.63 -6.34
C PRO A 230 -5.15 -8.51 -5.35
N SER A 231 -4.40 -8.87 -4.30
CA SER A 231 -3.85 -8.02 -3.24
C SER A 231 -2.56 -7.29 -3.65
N ALA A 232 -2.03 -7.57 -4.84
CA ALA A 232 -0.78 -7.00 -5.32
C ALA A 232 -0.88 -5.50 -5.61
N ASP A 233 0.13 -4.76 -5.16
CA ASP A 233 0.33 -3.36 -5.49
C ASP A 233 1.27 -3.22 -6.68
N GLN A 234 0.71 -3.02 -7.87
CA GLN A 234 1.49 -2.87 -9.11
C GLN A 234 2.20 -1.52 -9.21
N SER A 235 1.94 -0.59 -8.29
CA SER A 235 2.68 0.67 -8.19
C SER A 235 3.95 0.55 -7.37
N ARG A 236 4.08 -0.53 -6.58
CA ARG A 236 5.17 -0.79 -5.65
C ARG A 236 5.78 -2.17 -5.90
N VAL A 237 6.44 -2.28 -7.05
CA VAL A 237 7.33 -3.39 -7.35
C VAL A 237 8.76 -2.94 -7.10
N THR A 238 9.59 -3.79 -6.51
CA THR A 238 11.01 -3.49 -6.29
C THR A 238 11.89 -4.57 -6.89
N ILE A 239 12.95 -4.17 -7.57
CA ILE A 239 14.01 -5.06 -8.03
C ILE A 239 15.22 -4.79 -7.15
N THR A 240 15.75 -5.81 -6.49
CA THR A 240 17.03 -5.71 -5.79
C THR A 240 18.10 -6.36 -6.64
N ARG A 241 19.11 -5.59 -7.05
CA ARG A 241 20.25 -6.07 -7.85
C ARG A 241 21.54 -5.58 -7.23
N ASN A 242 22.44 -6.52 -6.91
CA ASN A 242 23.75 -6.24 -6.30
C ASN A 242 23.65 -5.35 -5.03
N GLY A 243 22.62 -5.56 -4.21
CA GLY A 243 22.37 -4.79 -2.99
C GLY A 243 21.68 -3.43 -3.19
N THR A 244 21.46 -3.00 -4.43
CA THR A 244 20.72 -1.76 -4.73
C THR A 244 19.26 -2.07 -5.00
N ILE A 245 18.36 -1.33 -4.35
CA ILE A 245 16.91 -1.44 -4.53
C ILE A 245 16.45 -0.44 -5.58
N TYR A 246 15.71 -0.94 -6.57
CA TYR A 246 15.13 -0.16 -7.65
C TYR A 246 13.60 -0.23 -7.57
N PRO A 247 12.92 0.87 -7.18
CA PRO A 247 11.47 0.93 -7.22
C PRO A 247 10.97 1.04 -8.66
N VAL A 248 9.95 0.25 -8.99
CA VAL A 248 9.30 0.17 -10.30
C VAL A 248 7.79 0.29 -10.13
N ASN A 249 7.21 1.28 -10.80
CA ASN A 249 5.76 1.45 -10.86
C ASN A 249 5.23 0.90 -12.19
N VAL A 250 4.87 -0.39 -12.18
CA VAL A 250 4.39 -1.12 -13.37
C VAL A 250 3.07 -0.55 -13.87
N ALA A 251 2.20 -0.12 -12.95
CA ALA A 251 0.93 0.52 -13.29
C ALA A 251 1.13 1.84 -14.05
N GLN A 252 2.03 2.70 -13.58
CA GLN A 252 2.35 3.98 -14.22
C GLN A 252 3.03 3.79 -15.57
N MET A 253 3.92 2.79 -15.70
CA MET A 253 4.53 2.45 -16.98
C MET A 253 3.46 2.15 -18.03
N THR A 254 2.51 1.29 -17.69
CA THR A 254 1.40 0.91 -18.58
C THR A 254 0.54 2.12 -18.94
N LYS A 255 0.18 2.96 -17.95
CA LYS A 255 -0.59 4.20 -18.17
C LYS A 255 0.12 5.22 -19.07
N THR A 256 1.45 5.26 -19.03
CA THR A 256 2.27 6.20 -19.81
C THR A 256 2.76 5.61 -21.15
N GLY A 257 2.28 4.43 -21.54
CA GLY A 257 2.67 3.75 -22.78
C GLY A 257 4.10 3.18 -22.79
N ARG A 258 4.76 3.11 -21.62
CA ARG A 258 6.07 2.47 -21.47
C ARG A 258 5.86 0.99 -21.14
N SER A 259 6.44 0.10 -21.94
CA SER A 259 6.30 -1.35 -21.71
C SER A 259 7.15 -1.81 -20.53
N PRO A 260 6.56 -2.47 -19.50
CA PRO A 260 7.34 -3.12 -18.43
C PRO A 260 8.24 -4.24 -18.95
N ALA A 261 7.99 -4.76 -20.16
CA ALA A 261 8.86 -5.73 -20.82
C ALA A 261 10.22 -5.15 -21.26
N ALA A 262 10.40 -3.82 -21.19
CA ALA A 262 11.71 -3.19 -21.40
C ALA A 262 12.68 -3.42 -20.23
N ILE A 263 12.16 -3.81 -19.05
CA ILE A 263 12.96 -4.12 -17.86
C ILE A 263 13.46 -5.55 -17.98
N MET A 264 14.78 -5.70 -18.10
CA MET A 264 15.46 -6.98 -18.19
C MET A 264 16.03 -7.36 -16.82
N LEU A 265 15.64 -8.53 -16.33
CA LEU A 265 16.16 -9.09 -15.10
C LEU A 265 17.47 -9.83 -15.38
N GLN A 266 18.33 -9.84 -14.38
CA GLN A 266 19.67 -10.44 -14.42
C GLN A 266 19.79 -11.54 -13.37
N PRO A 267 20.74 -12.48 -13.54
CA PRO A 267 21.00 -13.50 -12.54
C PRO A 267 21.23 -12.89 -11.15
N GLY A 268 20.55 -13.43 -10.14
CA GLY A 268 20.62 -12.95 -8.76
C GLY A 268 19.67 -11.81 -8.40
N ASP A 269 18.89 -11.28 -9.36
CA ASP A 269 17.86 -10.28 -9.05
C ASP A 269 16.77 -10.86 -8.14
N LEU A 270 16.33 -10.05 -7.17
CA LEU A 270 15.12 -10.28 -6.38
C LEU A 270 14.03 -9.32 -6.82
N LEU A 271 12.95 -9.86 -7.40
CA LEU A 271 11.75 -9.14 -7.76
C LEU A 271 10.70 -9.31 -6.66
N HIS A 272 10.46 -8.25 -5.90
CA HIS A 272 9.48 -8.23 -4.82
C HIS A 272 8.26 -7.40 -5.21
N VAL A 273 7.06 -7.93 -4.97
CA VAL A 273 5.78 -7.25 -5.19
C VAL A 273 5.10 -6.99 -3.85
N ALA A 274 4.94 -5.72 -3.48
CA ALA A 274 4.32 -5.35 -2.21
C ALA A 274 2.82 -5.65 -2.16
N ALA A 275 2.29 -5.83 -0.96
CA ALA A 275 0.85 -5.89 -0.75
C ALA A 275 0.25 -4.49 -0.66
N ARG A 276 -0.97 -4.35 -1.19
CA ARG A 276 -1.75 -3.11 -1.06
C ARG A 276 -2.05 -2.80 0.41
N ASP A 277 -2.21 -3.84 1.23
CA ASP A 277 -2.54 -3.74 2.64
C ASP A 277 -1.37 -3.24 3.51
N ASP A 278 -0.13 -3.24 2.99
CA ASP A 278 1.05 -2.70 3.68
C ASP A 278 1.01 -1.16 3.78
N ASN A 279 0.19 -0.54 2.93
CA ASN A 279 0.17 0.91 2.74
C ASN A 279 -1.25 1.48 2.70
N PRO A 280 -2.08 1.22 3.73
CA PRO A 280 -3.47 1.64 3.73
C PRO A 280 -3.60 3.13 4.02
N VAL A 281 -4.77 3.67 3.74
CA VAL A 281 -5.25 4.95 4.28
C VAL A 281 -6.22 4.67 5.40
N TYR A 282 -6.11 5.40 6.50
CA TYR A 282 -7.01 5.22 7.64
C TYR A 282 -8.18 6.19 7.56
N VAL A 283 -9.40 5.69 7.58
CA VAL A 283 -10.61 6.53 7.64
C VAL A 283 -11.20 6.40 9.03
N MET A 284 -11.32 7.52 9.74
CA MET A 284 -11.72 7.61 11.14
C MET A 284 -12.67 8.80 11.39
N GLY A 285 -13.22 8.86 12.60
CA GLY A 285 -14.19 9.87 13.01
C GLY A 285 -15.62 9.46 12.69
N GLU A 286 -16.48 10.44 12.38
CA GLU A 286 -17.92 10.25 12.18
C GLU A 286 -18.27 9.75 10.75
N VAL A 287 -17.72 8.60 10.39
CA VAL A 287 -18.12 7.82 9.22
C VAL A 287 -18.96 6.62 9.65
N ASN A 288 -19.73 6.02 8.74
CA ASN A 288 -20.55 4.86 9.09
C ASN A 288 -19.72 3.60 9.42
N LYS A 289 -18.52 3.47 8.84
CA LYS A 289 -17.61 2.35 9.06
C LYS A 289 -16.14 2.79 9.06
N PRO A 290 -15.57 3.20 10.20
CA PRO A 290 -14.15 3.48 10.33
C PRO A 290 -13.30 2.25 9.98
N LEU A 291 -12.35 2.37 9.04
CA LEU A 291 -11.51 1.26 8.59
C LEU A 291 -10.22 1.72 7.90
N ALA A 292 -9.28 0.79 7.71
CA ALA A 292 -8.08 0.97 6.90
C ALA A 292 -8.36 0.55 5.44
N VAL A 293 -8.33 1.50 4.50
CA VAL A 293 -8.66 1.30 3.08
C VAL A 293 -7.37 1.07 2.30
N PRO A 294 -7.12 -0.13 1.74
CA PRO A 294 -6.00 -0.33 0.85
C PRO A 294 -6.19 0.45 -0.46
N PRO A 295 -5.14 1.00 -1.07
CA PRO A 295 -5.23 1.64 -2.38
C PRO A 295 -5.66 0.64 -3.44
N GLN A 296 -6.03 1.09 -4.64
CA GLN A 296 -6.29 0.20 -5.78
C GLN A 296 -5.00 -0.51 -6.24
N ARG A 297 -5.13 -1.48 -7.15
CA ARG A 297 -3.99 -2.25 -7.68
C ARG A 297 -2.94 -1.38 -8.37
N ASP A 298 -3.33 -0.22 -8.86
CA ASP A 298 -2.46 0.77 -9.49
C ASP A 298 -1.84 1.77 -8.50
N GLY A 299 -2.00 1.53 -7.19
CA GLY A 299 -1.54 2.38 -6.10
C GLY A 299 -2.39 3.60 -5.84
N THR A 300 -3.47 3.83 -6.60
CA THR A 300 -4.28 5.04 -6.46
C THR A 300 -5.41 4.87 -5.44
N LEU A 301 -5.68 5.93 -4.68
CA LEU A 301 -6.85 6.03 -3.83
C LEU A 301 -7.25 7.50 -3.76
N THR A 302 -8.53 7.81 -3.99
CA THR A 302 -9.06 9.17 -3.89
C THR A 302 -9.78 9.35 -2.57
N LEU A 303 -9.89 10.59 -2.09
CA LEU A 303 -10.62 10.88 -0.86
C LEU A 303 -12.09 10.40 -0.97
N SER A 304 -12.73 10.59 -2.12
CA SER A 304 -14.09 10.08 -2.37
C SER A 304 -14.19 8.56 -2.24
N ALA A 305 -13.25 7.81 -2.81
CA ALA A 305 -13.24 6.35 -2.78
C ALA A 305 -13.02 5.84 -1.35
N ALA A 306 -12.09 6.45 -0.60
CA ALA A 306 -11.85 6.10 0.79
C ALA A 306 -13.08 6.35 1.67
N LEU A 307 -13.75 7.51 1.51
CA LEU A 307 -14.99 7.80 2.22
C LEU A 307 -16.10 6.81 1.83
N SER A 308 -16.20 6.43 0.55
CA SER A 308 -17.19 5.46 0.08
C SER A 308 -16.98 4.07 0.71
N GLU A 309 -15.74 3.58 0.75
CA GLU A 309 -15.39 2.29 1.41
C GLU A 309 -15.67 2.31 2.91
N ALA A 310 -15.47 3.47 3.54
CA ALA A 310 -15.82 3.70 4.94
C ALA A 310 -17.34 3.89 5.18
N GLY A 311 -18.18 3.60 4.18
CA GLY A 311 -19.64 3.70 4.29
C GLY A 311 -20.17 5.13 4.25
N GLN A 312 -19.38 6.10 3.78
CA GLN A 312 -19.67 7.53 3.74
C GLN A 312 -19.78 8.19 5.13
N LEU A 313 -20.01 9.50 5.13
CA LEU A 313 -20.21 10.28 6.35
C LEU A 313 -21.50 9.84 7.05
N ASN A 314 -21.48 9.81 8.39
CA ASN A 314 -22.68 9.58 9.17
C ASN A 314 -23.57 10.84 9.15
N GLN A 315 -24.71 10.75 8.47
CA GLN A 315 -25.62 11.91 8.28
C GLN A 315 -26.20 12.48 9.59
N GLN A 316 -26.20 11.70 10.67
CA GLN A 316 -26.74 12.13 11.97
C GLN A 316 -25.67 12.78 12.85
N THR A 317 -24.43 12.28 12.79
CA THR A 317 -23.38 12.66 13.74
C THR A 317 -22.27 13.51 13.16
N SER A 318 -22.01 13.38 11.86
CA SER A 318 -20.90 14.04 11.19
C SER A 318 -21.14 15.52 10.92
N ASN A 319 -20.06 16.29 10.91
CA ASN A 319 -20.03 17.63 10.35
C ASN A 319 -19.41 17.55 8.96
N ALA A 320 -20.24 17.62 7.91
CA ALA A 320 -19.79 17.54 6.53
C ALA A 320 -18.85 18.69 6.14
N GLY A 321 -18.94 19.85 6.81
CA GLY A 321 -18.03 20.97 6.61
C GLY A 321 -16.67 20.81 7.28
N GLN A 322 -16.38 19.67 7.92
CA GLN A 322 -15.16 19.42 8.71
C GLN A 322 -14.56 18.04 8.37
N VAL A 323 -14.13 17.88 7.12
CA VAL A 323 -13.40 16.69 6.66
C VAL A 323 -11.94 17.03 6.47
N PHE A 324 -11.07 16.23 7.08
CA PHE A 324 -9.63 16.48 7.11
C PHE A 324 -8.85 15.30 6.56
N VAL A 325 -7.74 15.60 5.87
CA VAL A 325 -6.70 14.63 5.54
C VAL A 325 -5.42 15.04 6.25
N LEU A 326 -4.96 14.23 7.18
CA LEU A 326 -3.71 14.43 7.89
C LEU A 326 -2.63 13.63 7.14
N ARG A 327 -1.63 14.34 6.63
CA ARG A 327 -0.51 13.76 5.88
C ARG A 327 0.81 14.06 6.59
N LYS A 328 1.62 13.02 6.77
CA LYS A 328 3.00 13.12 7.24
C LYS A 328 3.89 12.29 6.33
N ASP A 329 4.62 12.96 5.44
CA ASP A 329 5.72 12.34 4.71
C ASP A 329 6.94 12.24 5.63
N ALA A 330 7.89 11.32 5.38
CA ALA A 330 9.04 11.11 6.26
C ALA A 330 9.85 12.40 6.49
N ASP A 331 10.16 13.13 5.42
CA ASP A 331 11.08 14.27 5.44
C ASP A 331 10.38 15.64 5.47
N SER A 332 9.05 15.67 5.44
CA SER A 332 8.26 16.91 5.45
C SER A 332 7.59 17.14 6.80
N PRO A 333 7.36 18.41 7.21
CA PRO A 333 6.45 18.69 8.31
C PRO A 333 5.05 18.16 7.99
N PRO A 334 4.27 17.76 9.00
CA PRO A 334 2.89 17.33 8.80
C PRO A 334 2.07 18.46 8.17
N VAL A 335 1.12 18.09 7.32
CA VAL A 335 0.18 18.99 6.66
C VAL A 335 -1.22 18.45 6.86
N ILE A 336 -2.15 19.35 7.17
CA ILE A 336 -3.57 19.04 7.23
C ILE A 336 -4.22 19.63 5.99
N TYR A 337 -4.98 18.82 5.27
CA TYR A 337 -5.86 19.28 4.22
C TYR A 337 -7.30 19.30 4.74
N HIS A 338 -8.05 20.35 4.43
CA HIS A 338 -9.44 20.51 4.84
C HIS A 338 -10.34 20.58 3.61
N LEU A 339 -11.45 19.86 3.64
CA LEU A 339 -12.48 19.91 2.63
C LEU A 339 -13.85 20.07 3.30
N ASP A 340 -14.60 21.03 2.80
CA ASP A 340 -16.01 21.21 3.12
C ASP A 340 -16.86 20.38 2.14
N LEU A 341 -17.60 19.41 2.66
CA LEU A 341 -18.52 18.53 1.94
C LEU A 341 -20.00 18.81 2.24
N GLU A 342 -20.37 19.97 2.80
CA GLU A 342 -21.79 20.35 2.98
C GLU A 342 -22.54 20.37 1.64
N SER A 343 -21.85 20.84 0.59
CA SER A 343 -22.35 20.77 -0.78
C SER A 343 -21.90 19.48 -1.45
N PRO A 344 -22.81 18.72 -2.10
CA PRO A 344 -22.43 17.53 -2.86
C PRO A 344 -21.50 17.85 -4.04
N VAL A 345 -21.47 19.10 -4.51
CA VAL A 345 -20.55 19.54 -5.58
C VAL A 345 -19.09 19.43 -5.14
N SER A 346 -18.79 19.66 -3.86
CA SER A 346 -17.44 19.52 -3.30
C SER A 346 -16.89 18.09 -3.37
N MET A 347 -17.76 17.09 -3.57
CA MET A 347 -17.34 15.70 -3.81
C MET A 347 -16.51 15.57 -5.10
N LEU A 348 -16.65 16.48 -6.06
CA LEU A 348 -15.78 16.54 -7.24
C LEU A 348 -14.32 16.78 -6.85
N LEU A 349 -14.09 17.61 -5.82
CA LEU A 349 -12.76 17.88 -5.28
C LEU A 349 -12.22 16.64 -4.56
N ALA A 350 -13.04 15.99 -3.74
CA ALA A 350 -12.69 14.72 -3.08
C ALA A 350 -12.32 13.62 -4.10
N ASN A 351 -13.00 13.58 -5.26
CA ASN A 351 -12.73 12.61 -6.30
C ASN A 351 -11.41 12.87 -7.04
N GLN A 352 -10.93 14.10 -7.05
CA GLN A 352 -9.68 14.48 -7.71
C GLN A 352 -8.50 14.55 -6.75
N PHE A 353 -8.75 14.56 -5.43
CA PHE A 353 -7.72 14.60 -4.40
C PHE A 353 -7.13 13.21 -4.15
N PRO A 354 -5.85 12.97 -4.53
CA PRO A 354 -5.21 11.68 -4.29
C PRO A 354 -4.74 11.58 -2.84
N LEU A 355 -5.07 10.46 -2.21
CA LEU A 355 -4.56 10.08 -0.90
C LEU A 355 -3.20 9.41 -1.07
N ALA A 356 -2.30 9.69 -0.12
CA ALA A 356 -1.00 9.06 -0.01
C ALA A 356 -1.07 7.93 1.02
N SER A 357 -0.10 7.03 0.95
CA SER A 357 -0.02 5.91 1.88
C SER A 357 0.13 6.38 3.31
N LYS A 358 -0.63 5.76 4.22
CA LYS A 358 -0.70 6.11 5.65
C LYS A 358 -1.29 7.50 5.94
N ASP A 359 -1.96 8.13 4.97
CA ASP A 359 -2.83 9.27 5.25
C ASP A 359 -3.92 8.87 6.26
N ILE A 360 -4.35 9.84 7.07
CA ILE A 360 -5.50 9.70 7.96
C ILE A 360 -6.58 10.65 7.47
N VAL A 361 -7.70 10.09 7.02
CA VAL A 361 -8.94 10.82 6.74
C VAL A 361 -9.75 10.87 8.03
N TYR A 362 -9.98 12.06 8.53
CA TYR A 362 -10.73 12.30 9.76
C TYR A 362 -11.97 13.13 9.48
N VAL A 363 -13.13 12.64 9.90
CA VAL A 363 -14.41 13.35 9.82
C VAL A 363 -14.84 13.78 11.22
N ASP A 364 -15.00 15.09 11.43
CA ASP A 364 -15.41 15.62 12.72
C ASP A 364 -16.92 15.43 12.99
N ASN A 365 -17.33 15.57 14.25
CA ASN A 365 -18.73 15.57 14.66
C ASN A 365 -19.33 16.99 14.67
N THR A 366 -20.66 17.06 14.66
CA THR A 366 -21.36 18.32 14.94
C THR A 366 -21.26 18.69 16.42
N GLY A 367 -21.25 19.99 16.73
CA GLY A 367 -21.27 20.47 18.12
C GLY A 367 -22.49 20.00 18.93
N LEU A 368 -23.61 19.72 18.26
CA LEU A 368 -24.84 19.21 18.89
C LEU A 368 -24.71 17.74 19.33
N VAL A 369 -23.98 16.92 18.57
CA VAL A 369 -23.74 15.51 18.90
C VAL A 369 -22.81 15.38 20.11
N ARG A 370 -21.86 16.31 20.24
CA ARG A 370 -21.02 16.45 21.43
C ARG A 370 -21.86 16.74 22.67
N ALA A 371 -22.77 17.71 22.58
CA ALA A 371 -23.69 18.05 23.66
C ALA A 371 -24.65 16.90 24.01
N SER A 372 -25.17 16.17 23.01
CA SER A 372 -26.05 15.02 23.26
C SER A 372 -25.33 13.85 23.93
N ARG A 373 -24.04 13.61 23.62
CA ARG A 373 -23.22 12.60 24.30
C ARG A 373 -23.06 12.92 25.79
N VAL A 374 -22.83 14.19 26.14
CA VAL A 374 -22.79 14.64 27.54
C VAL A 374 -24.14 14.43 28.22
N LEU A 375 -25.24 14.80 27.56
CA LEU A 375 -26.58 14.61 28.11
C LEU A 375 -26.88 13.12 28.37
N ASN A 376 -26.52 12.24 27.43
CA ASN A 376 -26.72 10.80 27.56
C ASN A 376 -25.91 10.19 28.72
N LEU A 377 -24.72 10.73 29.02
CA LEU A 377 -23.95 10.33 30.20
C LEU A 377 -24.61 10.77 31.52
N LEU A 378 -25.39 11.85 31.49
CA LEU A 378 -26.10 12.38 32.67
C LEU A 378 -27.49 11.77 32.88
N LEU A 379 -28.11 11.20 31.82
CA LEU A 379 -29.45 10.59 31.87
C LEU A 379 -29.61 9.56 33.02
N PRO A 380 -28.67 8.63 33.29
CA PRO A 380 -28.79 7.69 34.40
C PRO A 380 -28.83 8.36 35.78
N ALA A 381 -28.07 9.44 35.97
CA ALA A 381 -28.07 10.19 37.23
C ALA A 381 -29.37 11.00 37.39
N ILE A 382 -29.86 11.59 36.30
CA ILE A 382 -31.12 12.35 36.29
C ILE A 382 -32.32 11.43 36.56
N SER A 383 -32.36 10.24 35.94
CA SER A 383 -33.43 9.27 36.16
C SER A 383 -33.39 8.68 37.56
N ALA A 384 -32.21 8.40 38.11
CA ALA A 384 -32.03 7.97 39.50
C ALA A 384 -32.49 9.05 40.50
N GLY A 385 -32.13 10.31 40.26
CA GLY A 385 -32.57 11.45 41.09
C GLY A 385 -34.07 11.68 41.04
N LEU A 386 -34.69 11.59 39.85
CA LEU A 386 -36.13 11.74 39.68
C LEU A 386 -36.89 10.60 40.37
N THR A 387 -36.40 9.36 40.25
CA THR A 387 -36.97 8.19 40.93
C THR A 387 -36.83 8.31 42.45
N GLY A 388 -35.66 8.76 42.94
CA GLY A 388 -35.44 9.03 44.36
C GLY A 388 -36.40 10.10 44.91
N ALA A 389 -36.58 11.20 44.18
CA ALA A 389 -37.49 12.28 44.57
C ALA A 389 -38.97 11.84 44.61
N LEU A 390 -39.38 10.93 43.71
CA LEU A 390 -40.72 10.32 43.70
C LEU A 390 -40.93 9.32 44.85
N ILE A 391 -39.89 8.63 45.31
CA ILE A 391 -39.97 7.68 46.43
C ILE A 391 -39.97 8.41 47.79
N THR A 392 -39.33 9.57 47.89
CA THR A 392 -39.28 10.38 49.12
C THR A 392 -40.52 11.26 49.35
N LYS A 393 -41.52 11.21 48.47
CA LYS A 393 -42.77 11.98 48.56
C LYS A 393 -43.94 11.03 48.72
#